data_AF-A0A930F8L3-F1
#
_entry.id   AF-A0A930F8L3-F1
#
_cell.length_a   1.000
_cell.length_b   1.000
_cell.length_c   1.000
_cell.angle_alpha   90.00
_cell.angle_beta   90.00
_cell.angle_gamma   90.00
#
_symmetry.space_group_name_H-M   'P 1'
#
loop_
_entity.id
_entity.type
_entity.pdbx_description
1 polymer ?
#
loop_
_entity_poly.entity_id
_entity_poly.type
_entity_poly.pdbx_seq_one_letter_code
_entity_poly.pdbx_strand_id
1 'polypeptide(L)'
;LRTAAFIGSLEKDAYGPWPTTDGLCTLEMHRHMPIDIQLKHLVALDMIDDIIIANCYPSAAEKEALKHVSLDVVNFKVELEPNIPETEKKIVLEELHLNRGDLNPYMIRSSQSRVKYRGHHFDVFHAPDMIHRGDVLIDSSEYGTYAGELQVALQDMKNSGRTNVVGHIREEELFILDSLKPWQKFRFTL
;
A
#
# COMPACT_ATOMS: atom_id res chain seq x y z
N LEU A 1 -21.32 2.07 -17.53
CA LEU A 1 -20.49 2.76 -18.54
C LEU A 1 -19.08 2.26 -18.31
N ARG A 2 -18.33 1.89 -19.35
CA ARG A 2 -16.92 1.51 -19.21
C ARG A 2 -16.06 2.76 -19.16
N THR A 3 -15.16 2.88 -18.19
CA THR A 3 -14.30 4.06 -17.96
C THR A 3 -12.83 3.74 -18.26
N ALA A 4 -12.07 4.73 -18.70
CA ALA A 4 -10.65 4.57 -19.01
C ALA A 4 -9.84 5.78 -18.53
N ALA A 5 -8.58 5.55 -18.16
CA ALA A 5 -7.63 6.61 -17.83
C ALA A 5 -6.22 6.27 -18.35
N PHE A 6 -5.40 7.32 -18.51
CA PHE A 6 -4.04 7.22 -18.98
C PHE A 6 -3.03 7.32 -17.84
N ILE A 7 -2.02 6.47 -17.88
CA ILE A 7 -0.76 6.59 -17.13
C ILE A 7 0.39 6.88 -18.09
N GLY A 8 1.43 7.54 -17.59
CA GLY A 8 2.58 7.97 -18.37
C GLY A 8 3.86 7.25 -17.99
N SER A 9 4.63 6.83 -19.00
CA SER A 9 6.03 6.43 -18.87
C SER A 9 6.92 7.64 -18.63
N LEU A 10 7.94 7.48 -17.79
CA LEU A 10 9.00 8.47 -17.54
C LEU A 10 10.26 8.19 -18.37
N GLU A 11 10.27 7.15 -19.20
CA GLU A 11 11.37 6.90 -20.15
C GLU A 11 11.60 8.10 -21.07
N LYS A 12 12.87 8.53 -21.19
CA LYS A 12 13.23 9.78 -21.87
C LYS A 12 12.97 9.74 -23.37
N ASP A 13 13.13 8.56 -23.95
CA ASP A 13 12.93 8.31 -25.38
C ASP A 13 11.48 7.90 -25.70
N ALA A 14 10.58 7.88 -24.70
CA ALA A 14 9.17 7.64 -24.94
C ALA A 14 8.54 8.86 -25.65
N TYR A 15 7.91 8.62 -26.79
CA TYR A 15 7.27 9.62 -27.61
C TYR A 15 5.74 9.57 -27.49
N GLY A 16 5.13 10.72 -27.78
CA GLY A 16 3.69 10.93 -27.85
C GLY A 16 3.26 11.38 -29.25
N PRO A 17 2.02 11.88 -29.38
CA PRO A 17 1.51 12.37 -30.67
C PRO A 17 2.18 13.68 -31.12
N TRP A 18 2.78 14.45 -30.21
CA TRP A 18 3.39 15.75 -30.49
C TRP A 18 4.88 15.76 -30.09
N PRO A 19 5.71 16.62 -30.71
CA PRO A 19 7.14 16.74 -30.36
C PRO A 19 7.40 17.19 -28.92
N THR A 20 6.45 17.88 -28.31
CA THR A 20 6.50 18.26 -26.89
C THR A 20 5.73 17.24 -26.07
N THR A 21 6.44 16.47 -25.26
CA THR A 21 5.87 15.50 -24.31
C THR A 21 6.34 15.84 -22.91
N ASP A 22 5.45 16.32 -22.06
CA ASP A 22 5.74 16.63 -20.65
C ASP A 22 5.03 15.64 -19.72
N GLY A 23 5.16 14.33 -20.01
CA GLY A 23 4.36 13.29 -19.37
C GLY A 23 2.92 13.24 -19.88
N LEU A 24 2.47 12.08 -20.35
CA LEU A 24 1.11 11.87 -20.85
C LEU A 24 0.32 11.04 -19.84
N CYS A 25 -0.46 11.69 -18.97
CA CYS A 25 -1.29 11.03 -17.98
C CYS A 25 -2.62 11.78 -17.79
N THR A 26 -3.63 11.10 -17.23
CA THR A 26 -4.95 11.70 -16.96
C THR A 26 -4.95 12.57 -15.71
N LEU A 27 -4.32 12.11 -14.62
CA LEU A 27 -4.26 12.86 -13.36
C LEU A 27 -2.97 13.68 -13.32
N GLU A 28 -3.07 14.98 -13.04
CA GLU A 28 -1.90 15.87 -12.98
C GLU A 28 -0.86 15.40 -11.96
N MET A 29 -1.32 14.92 -10.80
CA MET A 29 -0.44 14.38 -9.75
C MET A 29 0.42 13.20 -10.22
N HIS A 30 0.03 12.51 -11.29
CA HIS A 30 0.76 11.36 -11.84
C HIS A 30 1.94 11.75 -12.73
N ARG A 31 2.03 13.01 -13.19
CA ARG A 31 2.94 13.43 -14.28
C ARG A 31 4.41 13.07 -14.07
N HIS A 32 4.86 13.06 -12.82
CA HIS A 32 6.25 12.78 -12.44
C HIS A 32 6.38 11.56 -11.52
N MET A 33 5.31 10.76 -11.38
CA MET A 33 5.33 9.57 -10.55
C MET A 33 5.79 8.34 -11.35
N PRO A 34 6.49 7.38 -10.71
CA PRO A 34 6.72 6.06 -11.29
C PRO A 34 5.43 5.43 -11.81
N ILE A 35 5.49 4.79 -12.98
CA ILE A 35 4.31 4.28 -13.70
C ILE A 35 3.53 3.21 -12.89
N ASP A 36 4.21 2.42 -12.07
CA ASP A 36 3.62 1.45 -11.16
C ASP A 36 2.79 2.13 -10.05
N ILE A 37 3.24 3.27 -9.54
CA ILE A 37 2.51 4.07 -8.55
C ILE A 37 1.26 4.70 -9.15
N GLN A 38 1.36 5.20 -10.40
CA GLN A 38 0.21 5.71 -11.12
C GLN A 38 -0.86 4.61 -11.28
N LEU A 39 -0.44 3.40 -11.68
CA LEU A 39 -1.31 2.24 -11.82
C LEU A 39 -1.95 1.86 -10.47
N LYS A 40 -1.16 1.72 -9.41
CA LYS A 40 -1.65 1.40 -8.05
C LYS A 40 -2.69 2.41 -7.56
N HIS A 41 -2.48 3.71 -7.82
CA HIS A 41 -3.45 4.74 -7.43
C HIS A 41 -4.79 4.56 -8.17
N LEU A 42 -4.77 4.31 -9.48
CA LEU A 42 -6.00 4.08 -10.24
C LEU A 42 -6.74 2.80 -9.80
N VAL A 43 -6.00 1.74 -9.47
CA VAL A 43 -6.57 0.51 -8.86
C VAL A 43 -7.21 0.83 -7.50
N ALA A 44 -6.56 1.62 -6.66
CA ALA A 44 -7.10 2.02 -5.37
C ALA A 44 -8.36 2.88 -5.48
N LEU A 45 -8.44 3.76 -6.48
CA LEU A 45 -9.64 4.55 -6.74
C LEU A 45 -10.84 3.69 -7.13
N ASP A 46 -10.62 2.51 -7.74
CA ASP A 46 -11.67 1.53 -8.05
C ASP A 46 -12.86 2.21 -8.79
N MET A 47 -12.51 2.96 -9.84
CA MET A 47 -13.43 3.72 -10.69
C MET A 47 -13.08 3.64 -12.19
N ILE A 48 -11.94 3.03 -12.53
CA ILE A 48 -11.38 2.97 -13.89
C ILE A 48 -11.29 1.50 -14.31
N ASP A 49 -11.96 1.14 -15.40
CA ASP A 49 -11.94 -0.23 -15.94
C ASP A 49 -10.68 -0.48 -16.79
N ASP A 50 -10.30 0.49 -17.63
CA ASP A 50 -9.16 0.38 -18.54
C ASP A 50 -8.07 1.39 -18.21
N ILE A 51 -6.85 0.89 -17.99
CA ILE A 51 -5.68 1.73 -17.70
C ILE A 51 -4.68 1.59 -18.84
N ILE A 52 -4.39 2.70 -19.50
CA ILE A 52 -3.66 2.72 -20.77
C ILE A 52 -2.37 3.52 -20.62
N ILE A 53 -1.24 2.98 -21.09
CA ILE A 53 0.02 3.73 -21.17
C ILE A 53 -0.07 4.68 -22.37
N ALA A 54 0.02 5.98 -22.15
CA ALA A 54 -0.25 6.98 -23.20
C ALA A 54 0.94 7.23 -24.14
N ASN A 55 2.17 7.14 -23.65
CA ASN A 55 3.40 7.33 -24.42
C ASN A 55 4.14 6.01 -24.65
N CYS A 56 4.87 5.95 -25.77
CA CYS A 56 5.52 4.74 -26.24
C CYS A 56 7.01 4.98 -26.54
N TYR A 57 7.92 4.08 -26.21
CA TYR A 57 7.73 2.83 -25.49
C TYR A 57 8.13 3.01 -24.01
N PRO A 58 7.39 2.39 -23.07
CA PRO A 58 7.90 2.26 -21.72
C PRO A 58 9.16 1.41 -21.72
N SER A 59 10.07 1.71 -20.79
CA SER A 59 11.32 0.99 -20.60
C SER A 59 11.09 -0.46 -20.18
N ALA A 60 12.13 -1.29 -20.28
CA ALA A 60 12.06 -2.67 -19.77
C ALA A 60 11.81 -2.71 -18.26
N ALA A 61 12.40 -1.77 -17.50
CA ALA A 61 12.22 -1.66 -16.06
C ALA A 61 10.79 -1.25 -15.68
N GLU A 62 10.19 -0.30 -16.42
CA GLU A 62 8.79 0.10 -16.23
C GLU A 62 7.83 -1.04 -16.53
N LYS A 63 8.05 -1.77 -17.63
CA LYS A 63 7.25 -2.96 -17.95
C LYS A 63 7.34 -4.02 -16.87
N GLU A 64 8.53 -4.24 -16.30
CA GLU A 64 8.71 -5.19 -15.21
C GLU A 64 7.98 -4.73 -13.94
N ALA A 65 8.12 -3.46 -13.56
CA ALA A 65 7.41 -2.89 -12.42
C ALA A 65 5.88 -3.06 -12.54
N LEU A 66 5.32 -2.84 -13.73
CA LEU A 66 3.88 -3.02 -13.98
C LEU A 66 3.41 -4.48 -13.81
N LYS A 67 4.23 -5.48 -14.10
CA LYS A 67 3.85 -6.90 -13.92
C LYS A 67 3.62 -7.28 -12.46
N HIS A 68 4.23 -6.55 -11.54
CA HIS A 68 4.11 -6.78 -10.11
C HIS A 68 2.92 -6.04 -9.46
N VAL A 69 2.19 -5.24 -10.23
CA VAL A 69 0.99 -4.56 -9.76
C VAL A 69 -0.25 -5.43 -10.01
N SER A 70 -1.02 -5.68 -8.96
CA SER A 70 -2.30 -6.38 -9.11
C SER A 70 -3.37 -5.41 -9.56
N LEU A 71 -4.19 -5.80 -10.54
CA LEU A 71 -5.33 -5.00 -11.00
C LEU A 71 -6.61 -5.28 -10.19
N ASP A 72 -6.65 -6.39 -9.43
CA ASP A 72 -7.83 -6.82 -8.67
C ASP A 72 -7.82 -6.33 -7.21
N VAL A 73 -6.63 -6.05 -6.68
CA VAL A 73 -6.40 -5.74 -5.26
C VAL A 73 -5.32 -4.69 -5.15
N VAL A 74 -5.54 -3.69 -4.28
CA VAL A 74 -4.52 -2.67 -4.00
C VAL A 74 -3.28 -3.33 -3.39
N ASN A 75 -2.10 -3.06 -3.93
CA ASN A 75 -0.85 -3.60 -3.40
C ASN A 75 0.13 -2.49 -3.01
N PHE A 76 0.56 -2.52 -1.75
CA PHE A 76 1.55 -1.59 -1.20
C PHE A 76 2.92 -2.25 -1.15
N LYS A 77 3.95 -1.54 -1.60
CA LYS A 77 5.33 -1.97 -1.36
C LYS A 77 5.72 -1.65 0.07
N VAL A 78 6.30 -2.60 0.79
CA VAL A 78 6.66 -2.46 2.21
C VAL A 78 8.13 -2.84 2.43
N GLU A 79 8.84 -2.03 3.21
CA GLU A 79 10.11 -2.40 3.82
C GLU A 79 9.82 -3.00 5.20
N LEU A 80 10.19 -4.26 5.43
CA LEU A 80 9.93 -4.93 6.70
C LEU A 80 10.99 -4.59 7.74
N GLU A 81 10.58 -4.58 9.01
CA GLU A 81 11.51 -4.51 10.14
C GLU A 81 12.50 -5.70 10.07
N PRO A 82 13.83 -5.49 10.10
CA PRO A 82 14.82 -6.54 9.85
C PRO A 82 14.69 -7.80 10.71
N ASN A 83 14.21 -7.65 11.95
CA ASN A 83 14.05 -8.75 12.91
C ASN A 83 12.59 -9.17 13.09
N ILE A 84 11.72 -8.89 12.12
CA ILE A 84 10.32 -9.31 12.16
C ILE A 84 10.22 -10.83 12.36
N PRO A 85 9.46 -11.31 13.36
CA PRO A 85 9.29 -12.75 13.53
C PRO A 85 8.46 -13.35 12.40
N GLU A 86 8.62 -14.67 12.19
CA GLU A 86 8.04 -15.36 11.04
C GLU A 86 6.50 -15.30 10.99
N THR A 87 5.83 -15.26 12.14
CA THR A 87 4.36 -15.17 12.18
C THR A 87 3.88 -13.80 11.69
N GLU A 88 4.47 -12.71 12.18
CA GLU A 88 4.19 -11.33 11.81
C GLU A 88 4.50 -11.10 10.33
N LYS A 89 5.62 -11.65 9.85
CA LYS A 89 5.97 -11.61 8.43
C LYS A 89 4.93 -12.28 7.55
N LYS A 90 4.39 -13.44 7.97
CA LYS A 90 3.28 -14.12 7.27
C LYS A 90 2.01 -13.30 7.30
N ILE A 91 1.69 -12.68 8.44
CA ILE A 91 0.53 -11.78 8.56
C ILE A 91 0.63 -10.66 7.54
N VAL A 92 1.80 -10.04 7.37
CA VAL A 92 1.99 -8.93 6.42
C VAL A 92 1.97 -9.40 4.95
N LEU A 93 2.70 -10.48 4.62
CA LEU A 93 2.95 -10.82 3.20
C LEU A 93 1.98 -11.85 2.60
N GLU A 94 1.40 -12.73 3.42
CA GLU A 94 0.60 -13.87 2.91
C GLU A 94 -0.91 -13.65 3.04
N GLU A 95 -1.34 -12.86 4.03
CA GLU A 95 -2.76 -12.59 4.24
C GLU A 95 -3.35 -11.63 3.21
N LEU A 96 -4.65 -11.79 2.97
CA LEU A 96 -5.45 -10.79 2.27
C LEU A 96 -6.07 -9.86 3.30
N HIS A 97 -5.65 -8.59 3.29
CA HIS A 97 -6.17 -7.60 4.20
C HIS A 97 -7.46 -6.98 3.68
N LEU A 98 -8.31 -6.56 4.61
CA LEU A 98 -9.57 -5.91 4.33
C LEU A 98 -9.67 -4.70 5.23
N ASN A 99 -9.73 -3.50 4.63
CA ASN A 99 -9.98 -2.28 5.40
C ASN A 99 -11.35 -2.36 6.04
N ARG A 100 -11.44 -2.12 7.34
CA ARG A 100 -12.72 -2.10 8.05
C ARG A 100 -13.60 -0.94 7.60
N GLY A 101 -14.91 -1.15 7.64
CA GLY A 101 -15.86 -0.10 7.28
C GLY A 101 -16.06 0.99 8.34
N ASP A 102 -15.75 0.70 9.60
CA ASP A 102 -15.69 1.69 10.67
C ASP A 102 -14.36 2.44 10.59
N LEU A 103 -14.32 3.45 9.71
CA LEU A 103 -13.13 4.24 9.44
C LEU A 103 -12.62 4.96 10.69
N ASN A 104 -11.31 4.92 10.88
CA ASN A 104 -10.59 5.67 11.90
C ASN A 104 -9.64 6.64 11.16
N PRO A 105 -9.67 7.96 11.45
CA PRO A 105 -8.79 8.92 10.79
C PRO A 105 -7.29 8.69 11.08
N TYR A 106 -6.96 7.87 12.10
CA TYR A 106 -5.58 7.55 12.47
C TYR A 106 -5.06 6.27 11.82
N MET A 107 -5.91 5.28 11.51
CA MET A 107 -5.44 3.95 11.14
C MET A 107 -6.40 3.21 10.21
N ILE A 108 -5.84 2.55 9.18
CA ILE A 108 -6.50 1.47 8.44
C ILE A 108 -6.36 0.20 9.27
N ARG A 109 -7.44 -0.57 9.41
CA ARG A 109 -7.46 -1.75 10.31
C ARG A 109 -7.88 -3.01 9.57
N SER A 110 -7.12 -4.07 9.77
CA SER A 110 -7.35 -5.41 9.22
C SER A 110 -7.53 -6.44 10.34
N SER A 111 -8.76 -6.64 10.80
CA SER A 111 -9.06 -7.49 11.97
C SER A 111 -9.00 -9.01 11.74
N GLN A 112 -8.91 -9.50 10.50
CA GLN A 112 -8.97 -10.95 10.24
C GLN A 112 -7.73 -11.71 10.74
N SER A 113 -6.55 -11.07 10.72
CA SER A 113 -5.32 -11.67 11.24
C SER A 113 -5.48 -12.05 12.71
N ARG A 114 -6.01 -11.16 13.54
CA ARG A 114 -6.32 -11.42 14.96
C ARG A 114 -7.20 -12.65 15.19
N VAL A 115 -8.16 -12.91 14.29
CA VAL A 115 -9.04 -14.08 14.40
C VAL A 115 -8.30 -15.36 14.02
N LYS A 116 -7.57 -15.32 12.91
CA LYS A 116 -6.82 -16.48 12.37
C LYS A 116 -5.68 -16.92 13.29
N TYR A 117 -4.98 -15.96 13.88
CA TYR A 117 -3.82 -16.19 14.75
C TYR A 117 -4.18 -16.14 16.24
N ARG A 118 -5.47 -16.32 16.58
CA ARG A 118 -5.91 -16.35 17.98
C ARG A 118 -5.19 -17.46 18.75
N GLY A 119 -4.64 -17.11 19.90
CA GLY A 119 -3.90 -18.03 20.77
C GLY A 119 -2.39 -18.04 20.50
N HIS A 120 -1.92 -17.37 19.44
CA HIS A 120 -0.51 -17.04 19.30
C HIS A 120 -0.13 -15.92 20.29
N HIS A 121 1.07 -16.01 20.87
CA HIS A 121 1.63 -14.94 21.69
C HIS A 121 2.49 -14.04 20.81
N PHE A 122 2.15 -12.76 20.79
CA PHE A 122 2.82 -11.71 20.03
C PHE A 122 3.69 -10.92 21.01
N ASP A 123 4.99 -11.19 21.01
CA ASP A 123 5.98 -10.49 21.83
C ASP A 123 6.13 -9.03 21.38
N VAL A 124 6.43 -8.12 22.30
CA VAL A 124 6.89 -6.77 21.94
C VAL A 124 8.36 -6.88 21.54
N PHE A 125 8.68 -6.59 20.27
CA PHE A 125 10.05 -6.65 19.75
C PHE A 125 10.50 -5.33 19.13
N HIS A 126 9.59 -4.51 18.61
CA HIS A 126 9.91 -3.21 18.03
C HIS A 126 8.76 -2.22 18.22
N ALA A 127 8.74 -1.53 19.37
CA ALA A 127 7.74 -0.53 19.70
C ALA A 127 8.39 0.85 19.93
N PRO A 128 8.72 1.60 18.85
CA PRO A 128 9.31 2.93 18.98
C PRO A 128 8.34 3.92 19.64
N ASP A 129 8.84 4.98 20.27
CA ASP A 129 8.02 5.98 20.97
C ASP A 129 6.99 6.70 20.07
N MET A 130 7.33 6.84 18.78
CA MET A 130 6.49 7.43 17.75
C MET A 130 6.20 6.41 16.65
N ILE A 131 4.94 6.36 16.27
CA ILE A 131 4.44 5.72 15.05
C ILE A 131 4.28 6.85 14.02
N HIS A 132 4.73 6.59 12.80
CA HIS A 132 4.65 7.52 11.68
C HIS A 132 3.63 7.04 10.65
N ARG A 133 3.05 7.98 9.90
CA ARG A 133 2.20 7.64 8.75
C ARG A 133 2.94 6.66 7.83
N GLY A 134 2.27 5.59 7.41
CA GLY A 134 2.86 4.55 6.56
C GLY A 134 3.40 3.35 7.33
N ASP A 135 3.58 3.45 8.65
CA ASP A 135 3.98 2.31 9.47
C ASP A 135 2.92 1.21 9.39
N VAL A 136 3.40 -0.01 9.15
CA VAL A 136 2.62 -1.24 9.26
C VAL A 136 2.78 -1.75 10.68
N LEU A 137 1.66 -1.98 11.35
CA LEU A 137 1.60 -2.25 12.78
C LEU A 137 0.98 -3.62 13.04
N ILE A 138 1.45 -4.30 14.08
CA ILE A 138 0.78 -5.46 14.66
C ILE A 138 0.71 -5.28 16.19
N ASP A 139 -0.50 -5.34 16.74
CA ASP A 139 -0.71 -5.23 18.19
C ASP A 139 -0.13 -6.44 18.92
N SER A 140 0.66 -6.20 19.97
CA SER A 140 1.22 -7.26 20.80
C SER A 140 0.16 -7.91 21.69
N SER A 141 0.54 -8.99 22.37
CA SER A 141 -0.31 -9.64 23.38
C SER A 141 -0.63 -8.77 24.59
N GLU A 142 0.12 -7.69 24.83
CA GLU A 142 -0.16 -6.72 25.90
C GLU A 142 -1.41 -5.87 25.61
N TYR A 143 -1.87 -5.84 24.36
CA TYR A 143 -3.13 -5.21 23.95
C TYR A 143 -4.35 -6.12 24.16
N GLY A 144 -4.14 -7.30 24.76
CA GLY A 144 -5.17 -8.23 25.17
C GLY A 144 -5.99 -8.70 23.98
N THR A 145 -7.28 -8.33 23.96
CA THR A 145 -8.16 -8.83 22.90
C THR A 145 -7.71 -8.40 21.51
N TYR A 146 -6.95 -7.31 21.32
CA TYR A 146 -6.54 -6.80 20.02
C TYR A 146 -5.29 -7.47 19.42
N ALA A 147 -4.62 -8.33 20.18
CA ALA A 147 -3.36 -8.98 19.78
C ALA A 147 -3.41 -9.62 18.38
N GLY A 148 -2.42 -9.32 17.54
CA GLY A 148 -2.32 -9.83 16.18
C GLY A 148 -3.17 -9.10 15.14
N GLU A 149 -3.87 -8.01 15.49
CA GLU A 149 -4.54 -7.14 14.52
C GLU A 149 -3.50 -6.36 13.72
N LEU A 150 -3.53 -6.49 12.39
CA LEU A 150 -2.70 -5.67 11.51
C LEU A 150 -3.36 -4.31 11.28
N GLN A 151 -2.57 -3.24 11.36
CA GLN A 151 -3.01 -1.88 11.11
C GLN A 151 -1.99 -1.14 10.23
N VAL A 152 -2.42 -0.06 9.57
CA VAL A 152 -1.53 0.88 8.88
C VAL A 152 -1.81 2.27 9.40
N ALA A 153 -0.77 2.97 9.85
CA ALA A 153 -0.89 4.32 10.36
C ALA A 153 -1.17 5.34 9.24
N LEU A 154 -2.20 6.17 9.43
CA LEU A 154 -2.56 7.29 8.56
C LEU A 154 -2.01 8.63 9.07
N GLN A 155 -1.64 8.70 10.36
CA GLN A 155 -1.12 9.88 11.01
C GLN A 155 -0.06 9.50 12.04
N ASP A 156 0.82 10.45 12.33
CA ASP A 156 1.80 10.31 13.39
C ASP A 156 1.11 10.28 14.76
N MET A 157 1.55 9.36 15.62
CA MET A 157 1.01 9.22 16.97
C MET A 157 2.04 8.63 17.93
N LYS A 158 1.85 8.88 19.22
CA LYS A 158 2.67 8.24 20.26
C LYS A 158 2.31 6.77 20.36
N ASN A 159 3.31 5.92 20.35
CA ASN A 159 3.12 4.51 20.67
C ASN A 159 2.91 4.34 22.17
N SER A 160 2.05 3.41 22.55
CA SER A 160 1.88 3.04 23.95
C SER A 160 2.98 2.10 24.48
N GLY A 161 3.94 1.73 23.64
CA GLY A 161 4.99 0.73 23.92
C GLY A 161 4.52 -0.70 23.71
N ARG A 162 3.30 -0.91 23.18
CA ARG A 162 2.63 -2.22 23.08
C ARG A 162 2.28 -2.63 21.66
N THR A 163 2.54 -1.78 20.68
CA THR A 163 2.25 -2.06 19.27
C THR A 163 3.58 -2.16 18.55
N ASN A 164 3.80 -3.28 17.86
CA ASN A 164 5.01 -3.46 17.08
C ASN A 164 4.85 -2.72 15.75
N VAL A 165 5.85 -1.93 15.38
CA VAL A 165 6.05 -1.48 14.01
C VAL A 165 6.76 -2.61 13.29
N VAL A 166 6.14 -3.20 12.26
CA VAL A 166 6.64 -4.41 11.57
C VAL A 166 7.15 -4.11 10.17
N GLY A 167 6.98 -2.87 9.71
CA GLY A 167 7.50 -2.39 8.44
C GLY A 167 6.95 -1.00 8.12
N HIS A 168 7.36 -0.45 6.98
CA HIS A 168 6.95 0.86 6.51
C HIS A 168 6.61 0.81 5.02
N ILE A 169 5.48 1.40 4.63
CA ILE A 169 5.07 1.49 3.23
C ILE A 169 5.99 2.46 2.51
N ARG A 170 6.39 2.10 1.29
CA ARG A 170 7.19 2.97 0.41
C ARG A 170 6.64 4.41 0.37
N GLU A 171 7.50 5.38 0.63
CA GLU A 171 7.15 6.80 0.78
C GLU A 171 6.28 7.32 -0.37
N GLU A 172 6.63 6.99 -1.61
CA GLU A 172 5.91 7.46 -2.79
C GLU A 172 4.49 6.86 -2.93
N GLU A 173 4.13 5.85 -2.13
CA GLU A 173 2.81 5.20 -2.12
C GLU A 173 1.91 5.69 -0.97
N LEU A 174 2.43 6.48 -0.03
CA LEU A 174 1.68 6.88 1.17
C LEU A 174 0.41 7.67 0.87
N PHE A 175 0.37 8.43 -0.22
CA PHE A 175 -0.83 9.18 -0.61
C PHE A 175 -1.99 8.26 -1.04
N ILE A 176 -1.68 7.03 -1.50
CA ILE A 176 -2.69 6.05 -1.93
C ILE A 176 -3.51 5.56 -0.73
N LEU A 177 -2.97 5.62 0.49
CA LEU A 177 -3.69 5.27 1.72
C LEU A 177 -4.96 6.10 1.90
N ASP A 178 -4.96 7.36 1.46
CA ASP A 178 -6.14 8.24 1.55
C ASP A 178 -7.25 7.84 0.56
N SER A 179 -6.91 7.05 -0.45
CA SER A 179 -7.85 6.56 -1.47
C SER A 179 -8.48 5.22 -1.10
N LEU A 180 -7.99 4.55 -0.05
CA LEU A 180 -8.45 3.22 0.31
C LEU A 180 -9.86 3.27 0.92
N LYS A 181 -10.83 2.67 0.23
CA LYS A 181 -12.25 2.68 0.61
C LYS A 181 -12.54 1.72 1.77
N PRO A 182 -13.62 1.97 2.53
CA PRO A 182 -14.25 0.96 3.40
C PRO A 182 -14.41 -0.39 2.69
N TRP A 183 -14.05 -1.48 3.36
CA TRP A 183 -14.18 -2.85 2.84
C TRP A 183 -13.36 -3.14 1.58
N GLN A 184 -12.42 -2.27 1.22
CA GLN A 184 -11.50 -2.54 0.13
C GLN A 184 -10.40 -3.50 0.58
N LYS A 185 -10.07 -4.44 -0.30
CA LYS A 185 -9.02 -5.41 -0.08
C LYS A 185 -7.67 -4.80 -0.45
N PHE A 186 -6.64 -5.17 0.31
CA PHE A 186 -5.27 -4.79 0.00
C PHE A 186 -4.28 -5.88 0.41
N ARG A 187 -3.06 -5.80 -0.13
CA ARG A 187 -1.92 -6.69 0.16
C ARG A 187 -0.64 -5.89 0.24
N PHE A 188 0.40 -6.53 0.78
CA PHE A 188 1.76 -6.00 0.77
C PHE A 188 2.68 -6.84 -0.12
N THR A 189 3.69 -6.19 -0.71
CA THR A 189 4.78 -6.83 -1.47
C THR A 189 6.11 -6.21 -1.05
N LEU A 190 7.20 -6.95 -1.20
CA LEU A 190 8.56 -6.46 -0.95
C LEU A 190 9.10 -5.60 -2.10
#